data_AF-A0A357WW18-F1
#
_entry.id   AF-A0A357WW18-F1
#
_cell.length_a   1.000
_cell.length_b   1.000
_cell.length_c   1.000
_cell.angle_alpha   90.00
_cell.angle_beta   90.00
_cell.angle_gamma   90.00
#
_symmetry.space_group_name_H-M   'P 1'
#
loop_
_entity.id
_entity.type
_entity.pdbx_description
1 polymer ?
#
loop_
_entity_poly.entity_id
_entity_poly.type
_entity_poly.pdbx_seq_one_letter_code
_entity_poly.pdbx_strand_id
1 'polypeptide(L)' 'ERIAEDTAFGVTLSQLEDVLQPSAYVGRAPEQTDEFLTEQVNPILKRYHEMLGVEVEITV' A
#
# COMPACT_ATOMS: atom_id res chain seq x y z
N GLU A 1 -2.71 -25.71 1.96
CA GLU A 1 -2.93 -27.10 2.40
C GLU A 1 -1.67 -27.96 2.28
N ARG A 2 -1.12 -28.21 1.08
CA ARG A 2 0.08 -29.06 0.88
C ARG A 2 1.24 -28.88 1.89
N ILE A 3 1.60 -27.65 2.27
CA ILE A 3 2.67 -27.39 3.26
C ILE A 3 2.23 -27.76 4.68
N ALA A 4 0.98 -27.49 5.06
CA ALA A 4 0.42 -27.84 6.36
C ALA A 4 0.17 -29.35 6.52
N GLU A 5 -0.08 -30.04 5.40
CA GLU A 5 -0.31 -31.49 5.36
C GLU A 5 1.00 -32.30 5.35
N ASP A 6 2.13 -31.66 5.02
CA ASP A 6 3.43 -32.31 5.01
C ASP A 6 4.14 -32.12 6.36
N THR A 7 4.26 -33.24 7.08
CA THR A 7 4.90 -33.32 8.41
C THR A 7 6.35 -32.80 8.45
N ALA A 8 7.06 -32.75 7.31
CA ALA A 8 8.42 -32.23 7.25
C ALA A 8 8.51 -30.73 7.59
N PHE A 9 7.43 -29.96 7.36
CA PHE A 9 7.39 -28.53 7.65
C PHE A 9 6.97 -28.20 9.09
N GLY A 10 6.25 -29.11 9.76
CA GLY A 10 5.92 -28.99 11.18
C GLY A 10 5.05 -27.78 11.56
N VAL A 11 4.24 -27.27 10.63
CA VAL A 11 3.37 -26.10 10.85
C VAL A 11 1.90 -26.42 10.53
N THR A 12 0.97 -25.80 11.24
CA THR A 12 -0.47 -25.93 10.95
C THR A 12 -0.91 -24.97 9.85
N LEU A 13 -2.07 -25.21 9.25
CA LEU A 13 -2.66 -24.30 8.27
C LEU A 13 -2.92 -22.91 8.86
N SER A 14 -3.43 -22.84 10.09
CA SER A 14 -3.66 -21.57 10.80
C SER A 14 -2.36 -20.79 11.02
N GLN A 15 -1.27 -21.47 11.41
CA GLN A 15 0.03 -20.81 11.58
C GLN A 15 0.58 -20.26 10.24
N LEU A 16 0.32 -20.95 9.13
CA LEU A 16 0.66 -20.44 7.79
C LEU A 16 -0.20 -19.24 7.40
N GLU A 17 -1.50 -19.27 7.69
CA GLU A 17 -2.39 -18.15 7.39
C GLU A 17 -2.01 -16.89 8.19
N ASP A 18 -1.62 -17.07 9.46
CA ASP A 18 -1.20 -15.96 10.33
C ASP A 18 0.03 -15.21 9.80
N VAL A 19 0.97 -15.90 9.15
CA VAL A 19 2.16 -15.25 8.58
C VAL A 19 1.95 -14.74 7.16
N LEU A 20 1.00 -15.29 6.40
CA LEU A 20 0.73 -14.93 5.01
C LEU A 20 -0.12 -13.66 4.85
N GLN A 21 -0.18 -12.80 5.87
CA GLN A 21 -0.89 -11.53 5.81
C GLN A 21 -0.17 -10.58 4.85
N PRO A 22 -0.75 -10.21 3.67
CA PRO A 22 -0.04 -9.42 2.67
C PRO A 22 0.45 -8.07 3.18
N SER A 23 -0.28 -7.46 4.12
CA SER A 23 0.11 -6.21 4.79
C SER A 23 1.40 -6.31 5.59
N ALA A 24 1.83 -7.50 6.01
CA ALA A 24 3.12 -7.68 6.67
C ALA A 24 4.31 -7.55 5.69
N TYR A 25 4.06 -7.56 4.38
CA TYR A 25 5.08 -7.61 3.33
C TYR A 25 5.20 -6.32 2.52
N VAL A 26 4.53 -5.24 2.92
CA VAL A 26 4.60 -3.94 2.22
C VAL A 26 5.65 -2.99 2.82
N GLY A 27 6.40 -3.43 3.83
CA GLY A 27 7.41 -2.61 4.49
C GLY A 27 6.82 -1.30 5.05
N ARG A 28 7.50 -0.18 4.81
CA ARG A 28 7.04 1.16 5.19
C ARG A 28 6.24 1.88 4.10
N ALA A 29 5.73 1.17 3.08
CA ALA A 29 5.05 1.81 1.96
C ALA A 29 3.87 2.71 2.40
N PRO A 30 3.04 2.33 3.40
CA PRO A 30 1.99 3.23 3.91
C PRO A 30 2.55 4.52 4.49
N GLU A 31 3.53 4.44 5.41
CA GLU A 31 4.12 5.60 6.07
C GLU A 31 4.88 6.48 5.09
N GLN A 32 5.64 5.87 4.16
CA GLN A 32 6.38 6.62 3.13
C GLN A 32 5.45 7.38 2.20
N THR A 33 4.29 6.80 1.86
CA THR A 33 3.29 7.46 1.03
C THR A 33 2.67 8.63 1.79
N ASP A 34 2.31 8.43 3.06
CA ASP A 34 1.72 9.47 3.90
C ASP A 34 2.70 10.63 4.14
N GLU A 35 3.96 10.31 4.47
CA GLU A 35 5.06 11.27 4.63
C GLU A 35 5.27 12.06 3.32
N PHE A 36 5.36 11.39 2.17
CA PHE A 36 5.56 12.06 0.88
C PHE A 36 4.39 12.99 0.52
N LEU A 37 3.15 12.51 0.69
CA LEU A 37 1.96 13.31 0.41
C LEU A 37 1.91 14.55 1.33
N THR A 38 2.20 14.36 2.61
CA THR A 38 2.11 15.42 3.62
C THR A 38 3.23 16.45 3.48
N GLU A 39 4.48 15.99 3.35
CA GLU A 39 5.66 16.86 3.41
C GLU A 39 6.04 17.46 2.06
N GLN A 40 5.74 16.77 0.96
CA GLN A 40 6.18 17.19 -0.38
C GLN A 40 5.02 17.64 -1.26
N VAL A 41 3.95 16.84 -1.34
CA VAL A 41 2.85 17.11 -2.29
C VAL A 41 1.91 18.21 -1.77
N ASN A 42 1.43 18.11 -0.54
CA ASN A 42 0.46 19.04 0.04
C ASN A 42 0.94 20.51 0.05
N PRO A 43 2.21 20.84 0.35
CA PRO A 43 2.70 22.22 0.26
C PRO A 43 2.61 22.78 -1.16
N ILE A 44 2.87 21.95 -2.18
CA ILE A 44 2.78 22.35 -3.59
C ILE A 44 1.32 22.54 -3.99
N LEU A 45 0.43 21.60 -3.63
CA LEU A 45 -1.01 21.73 -3.89
C LEU A 45 -1.59 22.99 -3.24
N LYS A 46 -1.18 23.31 -2.01
CA LYS A 46 -1.59 24.55 -1.31
C LYS A 46 -1.14 25.80 -2.07
N ARG A 47 0.09 25.81 -2.60
CA ARG A 47 0.62 26.94 -3.37
C ARG A 47 -0.20 27.21 -4.64
N TYR A 48 -0.71 26.17 -5.28
CA TYR A 48 -1.47 26.26 -6.53
C TYR A 48 -2.95 25.91 -6.36
N HIS A 49 -3.51 26.14 -5.17
CA HIS A 49 -4.88 25.70 -4.85
C HIS A 49 -5.95 26.25 -5.81
N GLU A 50 -5.74 27.44 -6.36
CA GLU A 50 -6.64 28.07 -7.34
C GLU A 50 -6.68 27.33 -8.70
N MET A 51 -5.66 26.51 -8.99
CA MET A 51 -5.56 25.72 -10.22
C MET A 51 -6.14 24.30 -10.07
N LEU A 52 -6.64 23.94 -8.88
CA LEU A 52 -7.21 22.62 -8.62
C LEU A 52 -8.64 22.52 -9.16
N GLY A 53 -9.04 21.31 -9.55
CA GLY A 53 -10.42 21.03 -10.00
C GLY A 53 -10.72 21.50 -11.42
N VAL A 54 -9.70 21.84 -12.22
CA VAL A 54 -9.87 22.15 -13.64
C VAL A 54 -10.30 20.89 -14.38
N GLU A 55 -11.48 20.93 -15.00
CA GLU A 55 -11.90 19.91 -15.95
C GLU A 55 -11.18 20.13 -17.28
N VAL A 56 -10.55 19.06 -17.80
CA VAL A 56 -9.85 19.09 -19.07
C VAL A 56 -10.60 18.20 -20.05
N GLU A 57 -11.12 18.79 -21.11
CA GLU A 57 -11.69 18.06 -22.25
C GLU A 57 -10.61 17.84 -23.31
N ILE A 58 -10.46 16.59 -23.76
CA ILE A 58 -9.52 16.23 -24.84
C ILE A 58 -10.34 15.83 -26.06
N THR A 59 -10.22 16.62 -27.14
CA THR A 59 -10.79 16.32 -28.45
C THR A 59 -9.70 15.83 -29.40
N VAL A 60 -9.98 14.75 -30.14
CA VAL A 60 -9.10 14.13 -31.16
C VAL A 60 -9.47 14.63 -32.54
#